data_AF-A0A352WUC4-F1
#
_entry.id   AF-A0A352WUC4-F1
#
_cell.length_a   1.000
_cell.length_b   1.000
_cell.length_c   1.000
_cell.angle_alpha   90.00
_cell.angle_beta   90.00
_cell.angle_gamma   90.00
#
_symmetry.space_group_name_H-M   'P 1'
#
loop_
_entity.id
_entity.type
_entity.pdbx_description
1 polymer ?
#
loop_
_entity_poly.entity_id
_entity_poly.type
_entity_poly.pdbx_seq_one_letter_code
_entity_poly.pdbx_strand_id
1 'polypeptide(L)' 'MNAVGIDVSKEKSMIAVMRPLGEVVAVPFEVGHTAAELD' A
#
# COMPACT_ATOMS: atom_id res chain seq x y z
N MET A 1 16.04 -2.25 -6.61
CA MET A 1 15.48 -1.35 -5.57
C MET A 1 14.01 -1.16 -5.88
N ASN A 2 13.11 -1.62 -5.02
CA ASN A 2 11.67 -1.45 -5.24
C ASN A 2 11.22 -0.10 -4.64
N ALA A 3 10.12 0.44 -5.14
CA ALA A 3 9.49 1.66 -4.64
C ALA A 3 8.09 1.35 -4.10
N VAL A 4 7.73 1.99 -2.98
CA VAL A 4 6.41 1.85 -2.35
C VAL A 4 5.84 3.24 -2.13
N GLY A 5 4.65 3.48 -2.67
CA GLY A 5 3.84 4.66 -2.40
C GLY A 5 2.77 4.31 -1.38
N ILE A 6 2.64 5.15 -0.34
CA ILE A 6 1.62 5.00 0.69
C ILE A 6 0.89 6.32 0.84
N ASP A 7 -0.41 6.32 0.56
CA ASP A 7 -1.32 7.41 0.90
C ASP A 7 -2.08 7.03 2.18
N VAL A 8 -2.07 7.91 3.18
CA VAL A 8 -2.54 7.60 4.54
C VAL A 8 -3.75 8.47 4.86
N SER A 9 -4.87 7.83 5.21
CA SER A 9 -6.08 8.48 5.71
C SER A 9 -6.47 7.95 7.09
N LYS A 10 -7.57 8.42 7.68
CA LYS A 10 -7.94 8.10 9.07
C LYS A 10 -8.36 6.64 9.30
N GLU A 11 -8.93 6.00 8.29
CA GLU A 11 -9.51 4.65 8.41
C GLU A 11 -8.65 3.59 7.71
N LYS A 12 -7.89 4.01 6.69
CA LYS A 12 -7.11 3.11 5.83
C LYS A 12 -5.99 3.82 5.09
N SER A 13 -5.03 3.04 4.63
CA SER A 13 -3.96 3.44 3.73
C SER A 13 -4.11 2.76 2.38
N MET A 14 -3.82 3.50 1.31
CA MET A 14 -3.69 2.95 -0.03
C MET A 14 -2.21 2.67 -0.31
N ILE A 15 -1.89 1.46 -0.74
CA ILE A 15 -0.53 1.01 -1.02
C ILE A 15 -0.37 0.68 -2.50
N ALA A 16 0.70 1.18 -3.12
CA ALA A 16 1.14 0.79 -4.45
C ALA A 16 2.61 0.36 -4.43
N VAL A 17 2.92 -0.80 -5.05
CA VAL A 17 4.28 -1.37 -5.06
C VAL A 17 4.75 -1.52 -6.50
N MET A 18 5.89 -0.91 -6.80
CA MET A 18 6.50 -0.94 -8.12
C MET A 18 7.98 -1.35 -8.06
N ARG A 19 8.43 -2.02 -9.10
CA ARG A 19 9.85 -2.26 -9.40
C ARG A 19 10.39 -1.16 -10.30
N PRO A 20 11.73 -1.06 -10.45
CA PRO A 20 12.32 -0.18 -11.45
C PRO A 20 11.68 -0.39 -12.83
N LEU A 21 11.65 0.67 -13.63
CA LEU A 21 11.04 0.67 -14.97
C LEU A 21 9.50 0.51 -14.98
N GLY A 22 8.83 0.65 -13.84
CA GLY A 22 7.36 0.74 -13.77
C GLY A 22 6.64 -0.61 -13.77
N GLU A 23 7.34 -1.71 -13.55
CA GLU A 23 6.70 -3.02 -13.33
C GLU A 23 5.88 -2.96 -12.03
N VAL A 24 4.57 -3.19 -12.16
CA VAL A 24 3.64 -3.26 -11.03
C VAL A 24 3.81 -4.62 -10.35
N VAL A 25 4.28 -4.60 -9.11
CA VAL A 25 4.49 -5.82 -8.31
C VAL A 25 3.18 -6.28 -7.68
N ALA A 26 2.38 -5.31 -7.22
CA ALA A 26 1.05 -5.53 -6.69
C ALA A 26 0.15 -4.43 -7.21
N VAL A 27 -1.05 -4.80 -7.67
CA VAL A 27 -2.10 -3.81 -7.94
C VAL A 27 -2.38 -3.03 -6.65
N PRO A 28 -2.72 -1.74 -6.74
CA PRO A 28 -2.96 -0.94 -5.55
C PRO A 28 -4.02 -1.58 -4.64
N PHE A 29 -3.75 -1.63 -3.33
CA PHE A 29 -4.64 -2.24 -2.33
C PHE A 29 -4.71 -1.43 -1.04
N GLU A 30 -5.75 -1.69 -0.24
CA GLU A 30 -6.03 -0.98 1.01
C GLU A 30 -5.57 -1.79 2.22
N VAL A 31 -5.09 -1.09 3.24
CA VAL A 31 -4.83 -1.63 4.59
C VAL A 31 -5.55 -0.73 5.57
N GLY A 32 -6.55 -1.25 6.28
CA GLY A 32 -7.28 -0.51 7.29
C GLY A 32 -6.50 -0.35 8.58
N HIS A 33 -6.88 0.66 9.34
CA HIS A 33 -6.26 1.02 10.63
C HIS A 33 -7.15 0.63 11.81
N THR A 34 -8.13 -0.25 11.58
CA THR A 34 -8.97 -0.76 12.65
C THR A 34 -8.18 -1.79 13.46
N ALA A 35 -8.45 -1.89 14.76
CA ALA A 35 -7.77 -2.87 15.61
C ALA A 35 -7.90 -4.31 15.07
N ALA A 36 -9.05 -4.64 14.45
CA ALA A 36 -9.30 -5.95 13.85
C ALA A 36 -8.37 -6.29 12.66
N GLU A 37 -7.70 -5.29 12.07
CA GLU A 37 -6.78 -5.47 10.94
C GLU A 37 -5.31 -5.30 11.35
N LEU A 38 -5.04 -4.96 12.62
CA LEU A 38 -3.70 -4.71 13.17
C LEU A 38 -3.21 -5.81 14.12
N ASP A 39 -3.95 -6.92 14.23
CA ASP A 39 -3.59 -8.12 15.04
C ASP A 39 -2.54 -9.01 14.36
#